data_AF-A0A934N229-F1
#
_entry.id   AF-A0A934N229-F1
#
_cell.length_a   1.000
_cell.length_b   1.000
_cell.length_c   1.000
_cell.angle_alpha   90.00
_cell.angle_beta   90.00
_cell.angle_gamma   90.00
#
_symmetry.space_group_name_H-M   'P 1'
#
loop_
_entity.id
_entity.type
_entity.pdbx_description
1 polymer ?
#
loop_
_entity_poly.entity_id
_entity_poly.type
_entity_poly.pdbx_seq_one_letter_code
_entity_poly.pdbx_strand_id
1 'polypeptide(L)'
;MTVRDSLTPTLYEWAGGAESFERLTELFYRKVHEDPLLAPVFAHVGPDHAHHVAMWLAEVFGGPSRYTDELGGYPGMMRHHLGLHLTEEKRRRWAQLLAKTADDAGLPSDPEFRSAFVAYIEWGSRIGPANSQPGAAPPGEAPVPRWGWGEAPPET
;
A
#
# COMPACT_ATOMS: atom_id res chain seq x y z
N MET A 1 -22.75 -18.27 19.12
CA MET A 1 -21.55 -17.86 18.37
C MET A 1 -21.51 -16.35 18.41
N THR A 2 -20.83 -15.79 19.40
CA THR A 2 -20.84 -14.35 19.67
C THR A 2 -19.87 -13.69 18.72
N VAL A 3 -20.38 -12.90 17.77
CA VAL A 3 -19.58 -11.89 17.07
C VAL A 3 -19.03 -10.99 18.17
N ARG A 4 -17.72 -11.04 18.42
CA ARG A 4 -17.08 -9.97 19.18
C ARG A 4 -17.13 -8.76 18.27
N ASP A 5 -18.08 -7.88 18.56
CA ASP A 5 -18.01 -6.48 18.16
C ASP A 5 -16.69 -5.96 18.72
N SER A 6 -15.64 -5.89 17.90
CA SER A 6 -14.38 -5.33 18.35
C SER A 6 -14.60 -3.83 18.49
N LEU A 7 -14.66 -3.33 19.73
CA LEU A 7 -14.71 -1.90 20.03
C LEU A 7 -13.56 -1.10 19.39
N THR A 8 -12.50 -1.78 18.95
CA THR A 8 -11.37 -1.20 18.24
C THR A 8 -11.69 -1.11 16.74
N PRO A 9 -11.73 0.10 16.16
CA PRO A 9 -11.96 0.27 14.72
C PRO A 9 -10.80 -0.29 13.91
N THR A 10 -11.03 -0.60 12.64
CA THR A 10 -9.96 -0.88 11.68
C THR A 10 -9.06 0.34 11.45
N LEU A 11 -7.86 0.13 10.91
CA LEU A 11 -7.00 1.25 10.49
C LEU A 11 -7.66 2.07 9.38
N TYR A 12 -8.43 1.43 8.51
CA TYR A 12 -9.23 2.10 7.48
C TYR A 12 -10.25 3.07 8.08
N GLU A 13 -11.05 2.61 9.05
CA GLU A 13 -12.04 3.45 9.75
C GLU A 13 -11.36 4.57 10.53
N TRP A 14 -10.28 4.26 11.26
CA TRP A 14 -9.52 5.25 12.02
C TRP A 14 -8.89 6.33 11.14
N ALA A 15 -8.42 5.95 9.94
CA ALA A 15 -7.87 6.89 8.97
C ALA A 15 -8.91 7.85 8.37
N GLY A 16 -10.22 7.60 8.55
CA GLY A 16 -11.29 8.36 7.91
C GLY A 16 -11.79 7.74 6.60
N GLY A 17 -11.52 6.45 6.36
CA GLY A 17 -12.05 5.71 5.22
C GLY A 17 -11.42 6.05 3.87
N ALA A 18 -12.12 5.73 2.79
CA ALA A 18 -11.60 5.76 1.42
C ALA A 18 -11.06 7.12 1.00
N GLU A 19 -11.76 8.21 1.35
CA GLU A 19 -11.39 9.58 0.99
C GLU A 19 -9.98 9.94 1.51
N SER A 20 -9.60 9.45 2.70
CA SER A 20 -8.27 9.69 3.25
C SER A 20 -7.17 8.98 2.47
N PHE A 21 -7.43 7.77 1.97
CA PHE A 21 -6.46 7.06 1.13
C PHE A 21 -6.38 7.62 -0.29
N GLU A 22 -7.50 8.08 -0.86
CA GLU A 22 -7.51 8.78 -2.15
C GLU A 22 -6.68 10.07 -2.06
N ARG A 23 -6.95 10.91 -1.05
CA ARG A 23 -6.18 12.13 -0.81
C ARG A 23 -4.69 11.85 -0.59
N LEU A 24 -4.37 10.80 0.18
CA LEU A 24 -2.98 10.36 0.40
C LEU A 24 -2.30 10.00 -0.92
N THR A 25 -2.89 9.13 -1.73
CA THR A 25 -2.22 8.63 -2.94
C THR A 25 -2.15 9.68 -4.03
N GLU A 26 -3.16 10.56 -4.15
CA GLU A 26 -3.10 11.72 -5.05
C GLU A 26 -1.91 12.64 -4.71
N LEU A 27 -1.80 13.04 -3.43
CA LEU A 27 -0.68 13.85 -2.94
C LEU A 27 0.66 13.13 -3.13
N PHE A 28 0.69 11.84 -2.85
CA PHE A 28 1.89 11.02 -2.94
C PHE A 28 2.38 10.93 -4.38
N TYR A 29 1.50 10.63 -5.34
CA TYR A 29 1.91 10.49 -6.73
C TYR A 29 2.30 11.82 -7.38
N ARG A 30 1.71 12.95 -6.97
CA ARG A 30 2.25 14.28 -7.34
C ARG A 30 3.72 14.41 -6.96
N LYS A 31 4.08 14.05 -5.73
CA LYS A 31 5.48 14.09 -5.26
C LYS A 31 6.38 13.04 -5.93
N VAL A 32 5.84 11.85 -6.22
CA VAL A 32 6.58 10.80 -6.94
C VAL A 32 7.01 11.29 -8.32
N HIS A 33 6.15 12.03 -9.03
CA HIS A 33 6.49 12.58 -10.35
C HIS A 33 7.54 13.71 -10.29
N GLU A 34 7.71 14.34 -9.13
CA GLU A 34 8.77 15.34 -8.87
C GLU A 34 10.07 14.69 -8.34
N ASP A 35 10.04 13.42 -7.96
CA ASP A 35 11.18 12.72 -7.39
C ASP A 35 12.10 12.14 -8.47
N PRO A 36 13.39 12.55 -8.55
CA PRO A 36 14.29 12.10 -9.62
C PRO A 36 14.51 10.58 -9.68
N LEU A 37 14.41 9.88 -8.55
CA LEU A 37 14.64 8.45 -8.47
C LEU A 37 13.37 7.65 -8.82
N LEU A 38 12.20 8.14 -8.42
CA LEU A 38 10.93 7.44 -8.61
C LEU A 38 10.23 7.83 -9.91
N ALA A 39 10.30 9.08 -10.36
CA ALA A 39 9.59 9.57 -11.54
C ALA A 39 9.78 8.68 -12.79
N PRO A 40 10.99 8.18 -13.11
CA PRO A 40 11.17 7.27 -14.26
C PRO A 40 10.41 5.93 -14.12
N VAL A 41 10.22 5.43 -12.90
CA VAL A 41 9.49 4.17 -12.64
C VAL A 41 8.00 4.34 -12.96
N PHE A 42 7.45 5.52 -12.67
CA PHE A 42 6.03 5.81 -12.81
C PHE A 42 5.68 6.63 -14.08
N ALA A 43 6.63 6.83 -15.00
CA ALA A 43 6.45 7.71 -16.15
C ALA A 43 5.33 7.27 -17.14
N HIS A 44 4.94 5.99 -17.10
CA HIS A 44 4.00 5.38 -18.03
C HIS A 44 2.75 4.81 -17.35
N VAL A 45 2.53 5.09 -16.07
CA VAL A 45 1.30 4.65 -15.40
C VAL A 45 0.11 5.47 -15.88
N GLY A 46 -1.06 4.84 -15.96
CA GLY A 46 -2.30 5.51 -16.36
C GLY A 46 -2.83 6.49 -15.29
N PRO A 47 -3.81 7.33 -15.64
CA PRO A 47 -4.37 8.35 -14.74
C PRO A 47 -5.00 7.75 -13.47
N ASP A 48 -5.52 6.52 -13.54
CA ASP A 48 -6.19 5.85 -12.43
C ASP A 48 -5.22 5.21 -11.42
N HIS A 49 -3.90 5.31 -11.64
CA HIS A 49 -2.91 4.62 -10.81
C HIS A 49 -2.99 5.01 -9.33
N ALA A 50 -3.16 6.30 -9.04
CA ALA A 50 -3.32 6.79 -7.67
C ALA A 50 -4.57 6.20 -7.00
N HIS A 51 -5.69 6.16 -7.73
CA HIS A 51 -6.95 5.59 -7.24
C HIS A 51 -6.83 4.08 -7.00
N HIS A 52 -6.18 3.33 -7.89
CA HIS A 52 -5.93 1.90 -7.72
C HIS A 52 -5.09 1.61 -6.48
N VAL A 53 -4.06 2.42 -6.22
CA VAL A 53 -3.23 2.28 -5.01
C VAL A 53 -4.02 2.65 -3.75
N ALA A 54 -4.93 3.62 -3.82
CA ALA A 54 -5.81 3.95 -2.70
C ALA A 54 -6.74 2.76 -2.36
N MET A 55 -7.33 2.12 -3.37
CA MET A 55 -8.15 0.92 -3.18
C MET A 55 -7.35 -0.23 -2.57
N TRP A 56 -6.10 -0.43 -3.02
CA TRP A 56 -5.21 -1.43 -2.43
C TRP A 56 -4.96 -1.18 -0.95
N LEU A 57 -4.52 0.03 -0.58
CA LEU A 57 -4.23 0.40 0.80
C LEU A 57 -5.49 0.32 1.67
N ALA A 58 -6.61 0.84 1.18
CA ALA A 58 -7.89 0.79 1.89
C ALA A 58 -8.29 -0.64 2.22
N GLU A 59 -8.21 -1.56 1.25
CA GLU A 59 -8.52 -2.97 1.47
C GLU A 59 -7.56 -3.61 2.49
N VAL A 60 -6.26 -3.36 2.33
CA VAL A 60 -5.25 -3.89 3.26
C VAL A 60 -5.55 -3.47 4.70
N PHE A 61 -5.88 -2.20 4.92
CA PHE A 61 -6.11 -1.63 6.25
C PHE A 61 -7.49 -1.96 6.85
N GLY A 62 -8.21 -2.92 6.27
CA GLY A 62 -9.47 -3.44 6.79
C GLY A 62 -10.72 -2.84 6.14
N GLY A 63 -10.56 -2.04 5.08
CA GLY A 63 -11.67 -1.53 4.29
C GLY A 63 -12.29 -2.57 3.34
N PRO A 64 -13.29 -2.15 2.54
CA PRO A 64 -13.96 -3.01 1.56
C PRO A 64 -13.01 -3.64 0.54
N SER A 65 -13.37 -4.81 0.00
CA SER A 65 -12.57 -5.59 -0.96
C SER A 65 -12.54 -5.05 -2.39
N ARG A 66 -12.68 -3.73 -2.58
CA ARG A 66 -12.83 -3.13 -3.91
C ARG A 66 -11.65 -3.40 -4.84
N TYR A 67 -10.42 -3.42 -4.32
CA TYR A 67 -9.27 -3.76 -5.16
C TYR A 67 -9.33 -5.22 -5.63
N THR A 68 -9.68 -6.14 -4.73
CA THR A 68 -9.89 -7.54 -5.09
C THR A 68 -10.99 -7.71 -6.13
N ASP A 69 -12.16 -7.12 -5.88
CA ASP A 69 -13.35 -7.33 -6.68
C ASP A 69 -13.27 -6.66 -8.05
N GLU A 70 -12.63 -5.49 -8.15
CA GLU A 70 -12.59 -4.68 -9.37
C GLU A 70 -11.26 -4.83 -10.14
N LEU A 71 -10.15 -5.11 -9.46
CA LEU A 71 -8.80 -5.12 -10.06
C LEU A 71 -8.09 -6.48 -9.95
N GLY A 72 -8.75 -7.49 -9.41
CA GLY A 72 -8.27 -8.87 -9.38
C GLY A 72 -7.24 -9.16 -8.27
N GLY A 73 -7.24 -8.36 -7.21
CA GLY A 73 -6.55 -8.68 -5.95
C GLY A 73 -5.03 -8.75 -6.07
N TYR A 74 -4.39 -9.49 -5.17
CA TYR A 74 -2.94 -9.64 -5.15
C TYR A 74 -2.35 -10.07 -6.50
N PRO A 75 -2.94 -11.04 -7.26
CA PRO A 75 -2.43 -11.38 -8.59
C PRO A 75 -2.48 -10.20 -9.57
N GLY A 76 -3.51 -9.35 -9.48
CA GLY A 76 -3.63 -8.10 -10.23
C GLY A 76 -2.51 -7.12 -9.92
N MET A 77 -2.31 -6.83 -8.62
CA MET A 77 -1.21 -5.97 -8.15
C MET A 77 0.15 -6.50 -8.61
N MET A 78 0.37 -7.81 -8.52
CA MET A 78 1.65 -8.43 -8.84
C MET A 78 2.04 -8.27 -10.31
N ARG A 79 1.08 -8.40 -11.25
CA ARG A 79 1.34 -8.21 -12.68
C ARG A 79 1.96 -6.85 -13.01
N HIS A 80 1.64 -5.81 -12.23
CA HIS A 80 2.19 -4.48 -12.41
C HIS A 80 3.63 -4.32 -11.92
N HIS A 81 4.17 -5.28 -11.16
CA HIS A 81 5.50 -5.20 -10.58
C HIS A 81 6.54 -6.07 -11.30
N LEU A 82 6.10 -7.09 -12.04
CA LEU A 82 6.97 -8.01 -12.77
C LEU A 82 7.84 -7.26 -13.79
N GLY A 83 9.15 -7.56 -13.80
CA GLY A 83 10.09 -6.99 -14.78
C GLY A 83 10.43 -5.51 -14.61
N LEU A 84 10.01 -4.86 -13.51
CA LEU A 84 10.35 -3.46 -13.25
C LEU A 84 11.78 -3.24 -12.72
N HIS A 85 12.51 -4.31 -12.37
CA HIS A 85 13.86 -4.24 -11.81
C HIS A 85 13.98 -3.24 -10.65
N LEU A 86 13.05 -3.32 -9.70
CA LEU A 86 13.01 -2.40 -8.57
C LEU A 86 14.17 -2.70 -7.62
N THR A 87 15.01 -1.69 -7.40
CA THR A 87 16.14 -1.74 -6.47
C THR A 87 15.68 -1.42 -5.05
N GLU A 88 16.46 -1.86 -4.06
CA GLU A 88 16.24 -1.51 -2.66
C GLU A 88 16.25 0.02 -2.41
N GLU A 89 17.05 0.78 -3.16
CA GLU A 89 17.09 2.25 -3.05
C GLU A 89 15.75 2.88 -3.44
N LYS A 90 15.21 2.52 -4.62
CA LYS A 90 13.87 2.91 -5.08
C LYS A 90 12.79 2.52 -4.06
N ARG A 91 12.83 1.30 -3.52
CA ARG A 91 11.88 0.84 -2.49
C ARG A 91 11.90 1.74 -1.26
N ARG A 92 13.10 1.96 -0.68
CA ARG A 92 13.26 2.80 0.51
C ARG A 92 12.75 4.22 0.26
N ARG A 93 13.07 4.78 -0.92
CA ARG A 93 12.61 6.13 -1.28
C ARG A 93 11.09 6.21 -1.40
N TRP A 94 10.47 5.23 -2.05
CA TRP A 94 9.02 5.12 -2.16
C TRP A 94 8.35 5.04 -0.78
N ALA A 95 8.82 4.14 0.09
CA ALA A 95 8.27 3.95 1.43
C ALA A 95 8.40 5.20 2.29
N GLN A 96 9.57 5.85 2.27
CA GLN A 96 9.82 7.10 3.01
C GLN A 96 8.91 8.24 2.51
N LEU A 97 8.75 8.37 1.19
CA LEU A 97 7.95 9.43 0.60
C LEU A 97 6.46 9.24 0.91
N LEU A 98 5.96 8.01 0.87
CA LEU A 98 4.58 7.70 1.25
C LEU A 98 4.33 7.97 2.73
N ALA A 99 5.23 7.50 3.60
CA ALA A 99 5.15 7.74 5.04
C ALA A 99 5.11 9.24 5.37
N LYS A 100 5.99 10.05 4.76
CA LYS A 100 5.99 11.52 4.93
C LYS A 100 4.73 12.19 4.38
N THR A 101 4.16 11.65 3.31
CA THR A 101 2.96 12.23 2.70
C THR A 101 1.71 12.00 3.55
N ALA A 102 1.73 11.03 4.47
CA ALA A 102 0.64 10.83 5.42
C ALA A 102 0.37 12.05 6.31
N ASP A 103 1.40 12.83 6.65
CA ASP A 103 1.23 14.09 7.41
C ASP A 103 0.51 15.14 6.57
N ASP A 104 0.99 15.38 5.34
CA ASP A 104 0.39 16.38 4.44
C ASP A 104 -1.03 16.02 3.99
N ALA A 105 -1.33 14.71 3.94
CA ALA A 105 -2.66 14.20 3.63
C ALA A 105 -3.61 14.22 4.85
N GLY A 106 -3.14 14.63 6.02
CA GLY A 106 -3.95 14.72 7.23
C GLY A 106 -4.40 13.37 7.77
N LEU A 107 -3.63 12.30 7.54
CA LEU A 107 -3.87 11.02 8.22
C LEU A 107 -3.59 11.17 9.72
N PRO A 108 -4.22 10.35 10.58
CA PRO A 108 -4.02 10.40 12.03
C PRO A 108 -2.54 10.33 12.43
N SER A 109 -2.13 11.21 13.34
CA SER A 109 -0.75 11.32 13.80
C SER A 109 -0.53 10.73 15.19
N ASP A 110 -1.53 10.05 15.77
CA ASP A 110 -1.38 9.35 17.03
C ASP A 110 -0.33 8.21 16.90
N PRO A 111 0.45 7.94 17.95
CA PRO A 111 1.53 6.94 17.91
C PRO A 111 1.06 5.55 17.47
N GLU A 112 -0.13 5.14 17.88
CA GLU A 112 -0.73 3.85 17.59
C GLU A 112 -0.95 3.68 16.09
N PHE A 113 -1.61 4.65 15.43
CA PHE A 113 -1.85 4.59 14.00
C PHE A 113 -0.56 4.70 13.21
N ARG A 114 0.32 5.64 13.60
CA ARG A 114 1.58 5.87 12.89
C ARG A 114 2.51 4.66 12.96
N SER A 115 2.57 3.97 14.10
CA SER A 115 3.33 2.72 14.24
C SER A 115 2.83 1.65 13.26
N ALA A 116 1.52 1.39 13.26
CA ALA A 116 0.94 0.35 12.40
C ALA A 116 1.04 0.68 10.91
N PHE A 117 0.78 1.94 10.53
CA PHE A 117 0.88 2.41 9.15
C PHE A 117 2.31 2.29 8.61
N VAL A 118 3.31 2.81 9.34
CA VAL A 118 4.72 2.74 8.91
C VAL A 118 5.21 1.30 8.82
N ALA A 119 4.82 0.44 9.77
CA ALA A 119 5.18 -0.97 9.74
C ALA A 119 4.66 -1.67 8.48
N TYR A 120 3.39 -1.44 8.09
CA TYR A 120 2.87 -1.98 6.85
C TYR A 120 3.60 -1.43 5.62
N ILE A 121 3.81 -0.11 5.53
CA ILE A 121 4.47 0.48 4.37
C ILE A 121 5.89 -0.09 4.20
N GLU A 122 6.61 -0.29 5.31
CA GLU A 122 7.91 -0.95 5.30
C GLU A 122 7.78 -2.38 4.76
N TRP A 123 6.98 -3.22 5.43
CA TRP A 123 6.83 -4.64 5.10
C TRP A 123 6.31 -4.82 3.66
N GLY A 124 5.20 -4.17 3.32
CA GLY A 124 4.51 -4.29 2.04
C GLY A 124 5.35 -3.79 0.86
N SER A 125 6.18 -2.75 1.05
CA SER A 125 7.06 -2.27 -0.01
C SER A 125 8.08 -3.32 -0.47
N ARG A 126 8.42 -4.32 0.37
CA ARG A 126 9.38 -5.38 0.03
C ARG A 126 8.86 -6.32 -1.06
N ILE A 127 7.55 -6.39 -1.24
CA ILE A 127 6.90 -7.20 -2.28
C ILE A 127 7.39 -6.80 -3.69
N GLY A 128 7.58 -5.49 -3.93
CA GLY A 128 8.00 -4.99 -5.24
C GLY A 128 9.37 -5.51 -5.68
N PRO A 129 10.47 -5.21 -4.95
CA PRO A 129 11.80 -5.72 -5.30
C PRO A 129 11.89 -7.25 -5.33
N ALA A 130 11.21 -7.95 -4.40
CA ALA A 130 11.23 -9.41 -4.34
C ALA A 130 10.67 -10.07 -5.62
N ASN A 131 9.74 -9.39 -6.31
CA ASN A 131 9.04 -9.95 -7.47
C ASN A 131 9.28 -9.22 -8.79
N SER A 132 10.14 -8.19 -8.83
CA SER A 132 10.37 -7.39 -10.04
C SER A 132 11.58 -7.82 -10.88
N GLN A 133 12.33 -8.83 -10.43
CA GLN A 133 13.52 -9.34 -11.11
C GLN A 133 13.17 -10.31 -12.26
N PRO A 134 14.06 -10.48 -13.26
CA PRO A 134 13.88 -11.49 -14.31
C PRO A 134 13.68 -12.88 -13.73
N GLY A 135 12.65 -13.59 -14.20
CA GLY A 135 12.35 -14.95 -13.75
C GLY A 135 11.69 -15.05 -12.37
N ALA A 136 11.27 -13.94 -11.77
CA ALA A 136 10.45 -13.97 -10.56
C ALA A 136 9.16 -14.78 -10.77
N ALA A 137 8.87 -15.67 -9.83
CA ALA A 137 7.68 -16.53 -9.84
C ALA A 137 6.89 -16.34 -8.53
N PRO A 138 6.18 -15.21 -8.38
CA PRO A 138 5.34 -14.97 -7.21
C PRO A 138 4.24 -16.03 -7.07
N PRO A 139 3.77 -16.31 -5.84
CA PRO A 139 2.62 -17.18 -5.62
C PRO A 139 1.39 -16.68 -6.39
N GLY A 140 0.80 -17.55 -7.22
CA GLY A 140 -0.26 -17.16 -8.15
C GLY A 140 -1.61 -16.80 -7.52
N GLU A 141 -1.88 -17.24 -6.28
CA GLU A 141 -3.19 -17.12 -5.62
C GLU A 141 -3.11 -16.59 -4.18
N ALA A 142 -2.09 -15.80 -3.86
CA ALA A 142 -2.04 -15.17 -2.53
C ALA A 142 -3.23 -14.19 -2.35
N PRO A 143 -3.80 -14.07 -1.14
CA PRO A 143 -4.82 -13.06 -0.86
C PRO A 143 -4.20 -11.66 -0.74
N VAL A 144 -5.03 -10.62 -0.86
CA VAL A 144 -4.62 -9.27 -0.44
C VAL A 144 -4.31 -9.32 1.06
N PRO A 145 -3.13 -8.84 1.51
CA PRO A 145 -2.77 -8.84 2.92
C PRO A 145 -3.80 -8.06 3.73
N ARG A 146 -4.12 -8.52 4.93
CA ARG A 146 -4.94 -7.76 5.88
C ARG A 146 -4.04 -7.33 7.04
N TRP A 147 -3.94 -6.02 7.22
CA TRP A 147 -3.06 -5.39 8.21
C TRP A 147 -3.88 -4.67 9.28
N GLY A 148 -3.61 -4.98 10.53
CA GLY A 148 -4.26 -4.38 11.69
C GLY A 148 -3.30 -3.57 12.55
N TRP A 149 -3.68 -3.33 13.80
CA TRP A 149 -2.88 -2.56 14.77
C TRP A 149 -1.62 -3.26 15.29
N GLY A 150 -1.41 -4.53 14.94
CA GLY A 150 -0.29 -5.36 15.40
C GLY A 150 0.79 -5.58 14.34
N GLU A 151 1.81 -6.36 14.71
CA GLU A 151 2.92 -6.73 13.83
C GLU A 151 2.51 -7.83 12.83
N ALA A 152 3.19 -7.91 11.69
CA ALA A 152 3.13 -9.09 10.84
C ALA A 152 3.70 -10.30 11.60
N PRO A 153 3.06 -11.48 11.55
CA PRO A 153 3.73 -12.69 12.03
C PRO A 153 4.96 -12.98 11.13
N PRO A 154 6.04 -13.57 11.69
CA PRO A 154 7.16 -14.04 10.88
C PRO A 154 6.68 -14.93 9.71
N GLU A 155 7.35 -14.83 8.57
CA GLU A 155 7.06 -15.65 7.35
C GLU A 155 5.75 -15.30 6.61
N THR A 156 5.17 -14.12 6.83
CA THR A 156 4.11 -13.56 5.98
C THR A 156 4.64 -12.72 4.83
#